data_AF-A0A2H0CPD6-F1
#
_entry.id   AF-A0A2H0CPD6-F1
#
_cell.length_a   1.000
_cell.length_b   1.000
_cell.length_c   1.000
_cell.angle_alpha   90.00
_cell.angle_beta   90.00
_cell.angle_gamma   90.00
#
_symmetry.space_group_name_H-M   'P 1'
#
loop_
_entity.id
_entity.type
_entity.pdbx_description
1 polymer ?
#
loop_
_entity_poly.entity_id
_entity_poly.type
_entity_poly.pdbx_seq_one_letter_code
_entity_poly.pdbx_strand_id
1 'polypeptide(L)'
;MKTLLEQPGFLAPSGTIGADVSYLLALVFTVLFLVAWRMAKKAQGTRHHKLILVSMVAMIVYFVAYYYARSLGVLSFEGREGFGGPDDVYQNIFVPVLTTHLILVTLGMVLAFYMIPQGFRASDKTGGDYRLKSGELKMKPRTFKIVMFTILGCWALVQVLLLATRPSPFGASVAYGLIFATVALVASLEKLIEKLLPDGARRHRILGRTTMIIYALILVTSTATYLMLYFIYPVKH
;
A
#
# COMPACT_ATOMS: atom_id res chain seq x y z
N MET A 1 -0.29 9.35 -21.59
CA MET A 1 0.29 9.11 -20.26
C MET A 1 1.27 7.94 -20.27
N LYS A 2 0.88 6.75 -20.76
CA LYS A 2 1.80 5.61 -20.90
C LYS A 2 3.08 5.95 -21.69
N THR A 3 2.93 6.61 -22.83
CA THR A 3 4.05 7.10 -23.67
C THR A 3 4.99 8.09 -22.97
N LEU A 4 4.52 8.86 -21.99
CA LEU A 4 5.35 9.79 -21.23
C LEU A 4 6.17 9.04 -20.16
N LEU A 5 5.57 8.05 -19.51
CA LEU A 5 6.21 7.28 -18.44
C LEU A 5 7.32 6.34 -18.95
N GLU A 6 7.31 6.03 -20.25
CA GLU A 6 8.30 5.20 -20.95
C GLU A 6 9.48 6.02 -21.52
N GLN A 7 9.39 7.36 -21.53
CA GLN A 7 10.50 8.21 -21.98
C GLN A 7 11.73 8.07 -21.06
N PRO A 8 12.94 8.35 -21.58
CA PRO A 8 14.16 8.35 -20.79
C PRO A 8 14.01 9.17 -19.51
N GLY A 9 14.45 8.57 -18.40
CA GLY A 9 14.45 9.18 -17.08
C GLY A 9 15.45 10.32 -16.96
N PHE A 10 15.49 10.90 -15.77
CA PHE A 10 16.36 12.02 -15.42
C PHE A 10 17.29 11.71 -14.24
N LEU A 11 17.10 10.60 -13.54
CA LEU A 11 17.96 10.15 -12.44
C LEU A 11 18.95 9.09 -12.88
N ALA A 12 18.45 8.01 -13.49
CA ALA A 12 19.25 6.86 -13.86
C ALA A 12 19.50 6.83 -15.38
N PRO A 13 20.72 6.48 -15.84
CA PRO A 13 21.05 6.44 -17.28
C PRO A 13 20.13 5.57 -18.13
N SER A 14 19.61 4.49 -17.54
CA SER A 14 18.70 3.54 -18.19
C SER A 14 17.30 3.54 -17.58
N GLY A 15 17.00 4.52 -16.72
CA GLY A 15 15.69 4.70 -16.11
C GLY A 15 14.66 5.27 -17.07
N THR A 16 13.39 5.17 -16.71
CA THR A 16 12.30 5.89 -17.38
C THR A 16 11.73 6.96 -16.47
N ILE A 17 11.06 7.98 -17.02
CA ILE A 17 10.36 9.01 -16.22
C ILE A 17 9.44 8.35 -15.19
N GLY A 18 8.71 7.30 -15.60
CA GLY A 18 7.82 6.57 -14.70
C GLY A 18 8.53 5.89 -13.54
N ALA A 19 9.69 5.27 -13.79
CA ALA A 19 10.49 4.62 -12.76
C ALA A 19 11.07 5.65 -11.77
N ASP A 20 11.64 6.74 -12.29
CA ASP A 20 12.28 7.79 -11.49
C ASP A 20 11.28 8.52 -10.60
N VAL A 21 10.12 8.91 -11.17
CA VAL A 21 9.04 9.53 -10.41
C VAL A 21 8.50 8.58 -9.34
N SER A 22 8.37 7.28 -9.65
CA SER A 22 7.92 6.29 -8.68
C SER A 22 8.88 6.13 -7.51
N TYR A 23 10.17 6.04 -7.81
CA TYR A 23 11.21 5.94 -6.79
C TYR A 23 11.28 7.20 -5.91
N LEU A 24 11.24 8.40 -6.51
CA LEU A 24 11.22 9.65 -5.75
C LEU A 24 9.98 9.78 -4.87
N LEU A 25 8.81 9.36 -5.36
CA LEU A 25 7.60 9.38 -4.54
C LEU A 25 7.68 8.38 -3.39
N ALA A 26 8.27 7.19 -3.59
CA ALA A 26 8.54 6.25 -2.50
C ALA A 26 9.45 6.88 -1.42
N LEU A 27 10.50 7.61 -1.82
CA LEU A 27 11.35 8.38 -0.92
C LEU A 27 10.54 9.45 -0.16
N VAL A 28 9.80 10.29 -0.88
CA VAL A 28 8.99 11.38 -0.31
C VAL A 28 7.98 10.85 0.69
N PHE A 29 7.17 9.84 0.32
CA PHE A 29 6.18 9.27 1.22
C PHE A 29 6.81 8.65 2.46
N THR A 30 7.92 7.91 2.31
CA THR A 30 8.62 7.32 3.45
C THR A 30 9.14 8.40 4.40
N VAL A 31 9.72 9.49 3.88
CA VAL A 31 10.16 10.64 4.68
C VAL A 31 8.97 11.28 5.43
N LEU A 32 7.85 11.51 4.74
CA LEU A 32 6.65 12.06 5.38
C LEU A 32 6.13 11.14 6.50
N PHE A 33 6.14 9.83 6.29
CA PHE A 33 5.76 8.85 7.31
C PHE A 33 6.72 8.85 8.50
N LEU A 34 8.04 8.93 8.28
CA LEU A 34 9.04 9.05 9.34
C LEU A 34 8.87 10.34 10.15
N VAL A 35 8.58 11.46 9.48
CA VAL A 35 8.29 12.74 10.13
C VAL A 35 7.00 12.64 10.96
N ALA A 36 5.93 12.06 10.40
CA ALA A 36 4.68 11.82 11.11
C ALA A 36 4.89 10.89 12.32
N TRP A 37 5.73 9.86 12.20
CA TRP A 37 6.09 8.98 13.31
C TRP A 37 6.86 9.71 14.41
N ARG A 38 7.79 10.61 14.04
CA ARG A 38 8.47 11.49 15.01
C ARG A 38 7.48 12.38 15.76
N MET A 39 6.49 12.95 15.06
CA MET A 39 5.42 13.74 15.69
C MET A 39 4.59 12.90 16.67
N ALA A 40 4.28 11.65 16.33
CA ALA A 40 3.59 10.72 17.23
C ALA A 40 4.39 10.44 18.51
N LYS A 41 5.71 10.23 18.40
CA LYS A 41 6.59 10.07 19.57
C LYS A 41 6.65 11.31 20.47
N LYS A 42 6.47 12.50 19.91
CA LYS A 42 6.39 13.78 20.63
C LYS A 42 4.98 14.09 21.17
N ALA A 43 4.05 13.14 21.13
CA ALA A 43 2.66 13.32 21.53
C ALA A 43 1.91 14.44 20.77
N GLN A 44 2.36 14.81 19.57
CA GLN A 44 1.72 15.81 18.71
C GLN A 44 0.62 15.18 17.85
N GLY A 45 -0.42 14.65 18.49
CA GLY A 45 -1.42 13.80 17.85
C GLY A 45 -2.18 14.46 16.69
N THR A 46 -2.50 15.75 16.78
CA THR A 46 -3.18 16.50 15.70
C THR A 46 -2.31 16.66 14.46
N ARG A 47 -1.03 17.03 14.64
CA ARG A 47 -0.08 17.18 13.53
C ARG A 47 0.21 15.82 12.89
N HIS A 48 0.38 14.79 13.71
CA HIS A 48 0.51 13.41 13.25
C HIS A 48 -0.69 13.00 12.39
N HIS A 49 -1.93 13.14 12.87
CA HIS A 49 -3.14 12.77 12.14
C HIS A 49 -3.25 13.49 10.79
N LYS A 50 -3.02 14.80 10.76
CA LYS A 50 -3.10 15.57 9.51
C LYS A 50 -2.05 15.11 8.50
N LEU A 51 -0.79 15.03 8.92
CA LEU A 51 0.31 14.68 8.02
C LEU A 51 0.18 13.23 7.54
N ILE A 52 -0.09 12.27 8.44
CA ILE A 52 -0.18 10.85 8.07
C ILE A 52 -1.37 10.61 7.14
N LEU A 53 -2.51 11.26 7.38
CA LEU A 53 -3.69 11.12 6.54
C LEU A 53 -3.43 11.63 5.12
N VAL A 54 -2.93 12.86 4.98
CA VAL A 54 -2.63 13.44 3.66
C VAL A 54 -1.61 12.58 2.92
N SER A 55 -0.57 12.12 3.62
CA SER A 55 0.48 11.29 3.02
C SER A 55 -0.05 9.92 2.59
N MET A 56 -0.88 9.25 3.41
CA MET A 56 -1.46 7.95 3.07
C MET A 56 -2.48 8.05 1.93
N VAL A 57 -3.33 9.07 1.93
CA VAL A 57 -4.29 9.29 0.83
C VAL A 57 -3.56 9.59 -0.47
N ALA A 58 -2.55 10.49 -0.44
CA ALA A 58 -1.74 10.79 -1.62
C ALA A 58 -1.01 9.54 -2.15
N MET A 59 -0.45 8.71 -1.26
CA MET A 59 0.17 7.44 -1.63
C MET A 59 -0.83 6.50 -2.30
N ILE A 60 -2.03 6.29 -1.73
CA ILE A 60 -3.05 5.41 -2.32
C ILE A 60 -3.49 5.92 -3.70
N VAL A 61 -3.76 7.22 -3.83
CA VAL A 61 -4.14 7.83 -5.11
C VAL A 61 -3.03 7.64 -6.15
N TYR A 62 -1.77 7.87 -5.77
CA TYR A 62 -0.63 7.64 -6.64
C TYR A 62 -0.52 6.18 -7.06
N PHE A 63 -0.60 5.23 -6.12
CA PHE A 63 -0.53 3.80 -6.45
C PHE A 63 -1.62 3.39 -7.44
N VAL A 64 -2.87 3.84 -7.23
CA VAL A 64 -3.98 3.57 -8.16
C VAL A 64 -3.70 4.16 -9.54
N ALA A 65 -3.30 5.43 -9.61
CA ALA A 65 -3.00 6.11 -10.87
C ALA A 65 -1.82 5.45 -11.61
N TYR A 66 -0.76 5.09 -10.89
CA TYR A 66 0.44 4.48 -11.42
C TYR A 66 0.19 3.06 -11.96
N TYR A 67 -0.54 2.22 -11.19
CA TYR A 67 -0.93 0.89 -11.65
C TYR A 67 -1.83 0.95 -12.88
N TYR A 68 -2.78 1.89 -12.92
CA TYR A 68 -3.62 2.11 -14.09
C TYR A 68 -2.79 2.52 -15.32
N ALA A 69 -1.85 3.46 -15.15
CA ALA A 69 -1.04 3.98 -16.24
C ALA A 69 -0.01 2.98 -16.80
N ARG A 70 0.51 2.07 -15.96
CA ARG A 70 1.59 1.14 -16.33
C ARG A 70 1.13 -0.30 -16.60
N SER A 71 -0.17 -0.61 -16.40
CA SER A 71 -0.75 -1.94 -16.66
C SER A 71 0.03 -3.12 -16.05
N LEU A 72 0.66 -2.87 -14.89
CA LEU A 72 1.65 -3.78 -14.27
C LEU A 72 1.08 -5.14 -13.84
N GLY A 73 -0.23 -5.34 -13.85
CA GLY A 73 -0.86 -6.62 -13.50
C GLY A 73 -0.61 -7.75 -14.50
N VAL A 74 -0.19 -7.45 -15.74
CA VAL A 74 0.15 -8.45 -16.77
C VAL A 74 1.67 -8.57 -16.97
N LEU A 75 2.40 -7.46 -16.84
CA LEU A 75 3.86 -7.41 -17.04
C LEU A 75 4.65 -8.16 -15.95
N SER A 76 4.08 -8.40 -14.77
CA SER A 76 4.74 -9.22 -13.73
C SER A 76 4.82 -10.72 -14.06
N PHE A 77 4.19 -11.16 -15.15
CA PHE A 77 4.24 -12.55 -15.62
C PHE A 77 5.14 -12.73 -16.85
N GLU A 78 5.63 -11.65 -17.44
CA GLU A 78 6.49 -11.66 -18.64
C GLU A 78 7.94 -11.46 -18.20
N GLY A 79 8.77 -12.49 -18.38
CA GLY A 79 10.06 -12.66 -17.70
C GLY A 79 11.10 -11.54 -17.89
N ARG A 80 11.98 -11.45 -16.88
CA ARG A 80 13.09 -10.50 -16.69
C ARG A 80 12.62 -9.04 -16.73
N GLU A 81 12.19 -8.52 -15.58
CA GLU A 81 11.68 -7.16 -15.34
C GLU A 81 12.65 -6.01 -15.67
N GLY A 82 13.29 -5.99 -16.84
CA GLY A 82 14.31 -5.00 -17.20
C GLY A 82 15.68 -5.27 -16.58
N PHE A 83 15.97 -6.50 -16.12
CA PHE A 83 17.29 -6.87 -15.57
C PHE A 83 18.23 -7.40 -16.66
N GLY A 84 19.37 -6.74 -16.88
CA GLY A 84 20.35 -7.04 -17.93
C GLY A 84 21.64 -7.72 -17.44
N GLY A 85 21.69 -8.15 -16.17
CA GLY A 85 22.88 -8.74 -15.55
C GLY A 85 22.99 -10.26 -15.68
N PRO A 86 24.03 -10.88 -15.08
CA PRO A 86 24.22 -12.33 -15.09
C PRO A 86 23.06 -13.11 -14.46
N ASP A 87 22.77 -14.29 -15.00
CA ASP A 87 21.68 -15.16 -14.55
C ASP A 87 21.79 -15.56 -13.07
N ASP A 88 23.00 -15.77 -12.57
CA ASP A 88 23.26 -16.11 -11.17
C ASP A 88 22.82 -14.97 -10.23
N VAL A 89 23.16 -13.72 -10.57
CA VAL A 89 22.74 -12.53 -9.82
C VAL A 89 21.22 -12.34 -9.92
N TYR A 90 20.64 -12.58 -11.10
CA TYR A 90 19.21 -12.49 -11.30
C TYR A 90 18.43 -13.43 -10.37
N GLN A 91 18.78 -14.72 -10.37
CA GLN A 91 18.05 -15.75 -9.61
C GLN A 91 18.31 -15.66 -8.11
N ASN A 92 19.55 -15.43 -7.70
CA ASN A 92 19.94 -15.54 -6.29
C ASN A 92 19.89 -14.22 -5.52
N ILE A 93 19.83 -13.06 -6.21
CA ILE A 93 19.82 -11.74 -5.57
C ILE A 93 18.59 -10.94 -6.00
N PHE A 94 18.42 -10.69 -7.31
CA PHE A 94 17.37 -9.80 -7.80
C PHE A 94 15.97 -10.34 -7.50
N VAL A 95 15.66 -11.58 -7.88
CA VAL A 95 14.35 -12.20 -7.67
C VAL A 95 13.96 -12.27 -6.19
N PRO A 96 14.84 -12.68 -5.25
CA PRO A 96 14.53 -12.64 -3.81
C PRO A 96 14.28 -11.23 -3.27
N VAL A 97 15.08 -10.24 -3.67
CA VAL A 97 14.89 -8.83 -3.26
C VAL A 97 13.57 -8.28 -3.78
N LEU A 98 13.27 -8.50 -5.06
CA LEU A 98 12.04 -8.08 -5.69
C LEU A 98 10.82 -8.78 -5.06
N THR A 99 10.90 -10.10 -4.86
CA THR A 99 9.82 -10.87 -4.22
C THR A 99 9.55 -10.35 -2.81
N THR A 100 10.62 -10.12 -2.04
CA THR A 100 10.52 -9.51 -0.70
C THR A 100 9.88 -8.12 -0.79
N HIS A 101 10.28 -7.30 -1.74
CA HIS A 101 9.69 -5.98 -1.97
C HIS A 101 8.18 -6.07 -2.23
N LEU A 102 7.74 -6.94 -3.12
CA LEU A 102 6.32 -7.13 -3.47
C LEU A 102 5.50 -7.64 -2.27
N ILE A 103 6.04 -8.56 -1.49
CA ILE A 103 5.41 -9.03 -0.23
C ILE A 103 5.27 -7.87 0.75
N LEU A 104 6.35 -7.11 0.98
CA LEU A 104 6.34 -5.98 1.90
C LEU A 104 5.36 -4.89 1.46
N VAL A 105 5.32 -4.54 0.18
CA VAL A 105 4.37 -3.55 -0.37
C VAL A 105 2.93 -4.04 -0.19
N THR A 106 2.66 -5.31 -0.46
CA THR A 106 1.31 -5.89 -0.26
C THR A 106 0.88 -5.80 1.20
N LEU A 107 1.74 -6.19 2.14
CA LEU A 107 1.49 -6.05 3.58
C LEU A 107 1.33 -4.59 4.01
N GLY A 108 2.18 -3.69 3.49
CA GLY A 108 2.13 -2.26 3.74
C GLY A 108 0.81 -1.63 3.29
N MET A 109 0.31 -2.01 2.12
CA MET A 109 -0.98 -1.55 1.59
C MET A 109 -2.15 -2.02 2.48
N VAL A 110 -2.16 -3.30 2.88
CA VAL A 110 -3.19 -3.83 3.81
C VAL A 110 -3.16 -3.06 5.13
N LEU A 111 -1.98 -2.84 5.71
CA LEU A 111 -1.83 -2.09 6.94
C LEU A 111 -2.22 -0.61 6.78
N ALA A 112 -1.96 0.02 5.64
CA ALA A 112 -2.37 1.40 5.39
C ALA A 112 -3.90 1.56 5.48
N PHE A 113 -4.65 0.72 4.77
CA PHE A 113 -6.11 0.73 4.81
C PHE A 113 -6.66 0.42 6.20
N TYR A 114 -6.00 -0.47 6.94
CA TYR A 114 -6.37 -0.80 8.31
C TYR A 114 -6.12 0.37 9.28
N MET A 115 -4.95 1.02 9.19
CA MET A 115 -4.49 2.01 10.15
C MET A 115 -5.26 3.33 10.06
N ILE A 116 -5.81 3.69 8.89
CA ILE A 116 -6.60 4.93 8.73
C ILE A 116 -7.85 4.90 9.63
N PRO A 117 -8.83 3.97 9.48
CA PRO A 117 -9.99 3.92 10.37
C PRO A 117 -9.61 3.64 11.82
N GLN A 118 -8.59 2.81 12.04
CA GLN A 118 -8.14 2.45 13.38
C GLN A 118 -7.57 3.67 14.14
N GLY A 119 -6.80 4.53 13.48
CA GLY A 119 -6.25 5.76 14.07
C GLY A 119 -7.34 6.72 14.55
N PHE A 120 -8.37 6.94 13.73
CA PHE A 120 -9.52 7.75 14.12
C PHE A 120 -10.33 7.11 15.25
N ARG A 121 -10.60 5.80 15.19
CA ARG A 121 -11.37 5.09 16.23
C ARG A 121 -10.65 4.99 17.58
N ALA A 122 -9.32 4.95 17.56
CA ALA A 122 -8.49 4.88 18.77
C ALA A 122 -8.14 6.26 19.35
N SER A 123 -8.56 7.34 18.70
CA SER A 123 -8.27 8.71 19.12
C SER A 123 -9.55 9.46 19.46
N ASP A 124 -9.46 10.39 20.40
CA ASP A 124 -10.50 11.35 20.72
C ASP A 124 -9.96 12.78 20.55
N LYS A 125 -10.84 13.72 20.22
CA LYS A 125 -10.49 15.13 20.08
C LYS A 125 -10.89 15.87 21.35
N THR A 126 -10.00 15.89 22.33
CA THR A 126 -10.22 16.57 23.61
C THR A 126 -9.47 17.90 23.62
N GLY A 127 -10.17 19.01 23.86
CA GLY A 127 -9.54 20.33 23.92
C GLY A 127 -8.93 20.81 22.60
N GLY A 128 -9.48 20.36 21.47
CA GLY A 128 -8.98 20.73 20.13
C GLY A 128 -7.87 19.82 19.58
N ASP A 129 -7.29 18.96 20.42
CA ASP A 129 -6.19 18.07 20.03
C ASP A 129 -6.58 16.59 20.00
N TYR A 130 -6.05 15.89 18.99
CA TYR A 130 -6.18 14.43 18.91
C TYR A 130 -5.26 13.76 19.93
N ARG A 131 -5.83 12.89 20.76
CA ARG A 131 -5.11 12.06 21.72
C ARG A 131 -5.61 10.62 21.67
N LEU A 132 -4.70 9.67 21.83
CA LEU A 132 -5.07 8.26 21.92
C LEU A 132 -5.85 8.00 23.20
N LYS A 133 -7.00 7.35 23.06
CA LYS A 133 -7.83 6.92 24.17
C LYS A 133 -7.48 5.47 24.52
N SER A 134 -7.10 5.24 25.77
CA SER A 134 -6.92 3.87 26.28
C SER A 134 -8.29 3.28 26.60
N GLY A 135 -8.44 1.99 26.36
CA GLY A 135 -9.70 1.27 26.52
C GLY A 135 -9.92 0.22 25.43
N GLU A 136 -10.82 -0.72 25.71
CA GLU A 136 -11.18 -1.76 24.77
C GLU A 136 -11.83 -1.18 23.51
N LEU A 137 -11.25 -1.49 22.35
CA LEU A 137 -11.76 -1.11 21.04
C LEU A 137 -12.15 -2.35 20.23
N LYS A 138 -13.32 -2.90 20.55
CA LYS A 138 -13.92 -4.06 19.88
C LYS A 138 -15.07 -3.63 18.97
N MET A 139 -15.13 -4.22 17.79
CA MET A 139 -16.21 -4.02 16.84
C MET A 139 -17.42 -4.86 17.27
N LYS A 140 -18.59 -4.22 17.43
CA LYS A 140 -19.83 -4.94 17.76
C LYS A 140 -20.15 -5.96 16.65
N PRO A 141 -20.62 -7.18 16.98
CA PRO A 141 -20.96 -8.20 15.98
C PRO A 141 -21.96 -7.70 14.93
N ARG A 142 -22.92 -6.87 15.34
CA ARG A 142 -23.89 -6.23 14.43
C ARG A 142 -23.21 -5.33 13.41
N THR A 143 -22.29 -4.46 13.85
CA THR A 143 -21.52 -3.57 12.96
C THR A 143 -20.68 -4.38 11.98
N PHE A 144 -20.03 -5.44 12.44
CA PHE A 144 -19.25 -6.33 11.58
C PHE A 144 -20.11 -6.97 10.48
N LYS A 145 -21.28 -7.51 10.84
CA LYS A 145 -22.23 -8.07 9.86
C LYS A 145 -22.66 -7.01 8.84
N ILE A 146 -22.99 -5.80 9.29
CA ILE A 146 -23.35 -4.69 8.40
C ILE A 146 -22.22 -4.41 7.41
N VAL A 147 -20.98 -4.24 7.90
CA VAL A 147 -19.82 -4.00 7.04
C VAL A 147 -19.66 -5.12 6.00
N MET A 148 -19.75 -6.38 6.41
CA MET A 148 -19.62 -7.52 5.49
C MET A 148 -20.74 -7.56 4.45
N PHE A 149 -21.99 -7.33 4.85
CA PHE A 149 -23.12 -7.25 3.92
C PHE A 149 -23.00 -6.05 2.98
N THR A 150 -22.49 -4.91 3.43
CA THR A 150 -22.22 -3.75 2.58
C THR A 150 -21.14 -4.07 1.54
N ILE A 151 -20.04 -4.72 1.94
CA ILE A 151 -18.98 -5.16 1.01
C ILE A 151 -19.56 -6.11 -0.05
N LEU A 152 -20.31 -7.12 0.37
CA LEU A 152 -20.95 -8.08 -0.55
C LEU A 152 -22.00 -7.41 -1.45
N GLY A 153 -22.80 -6.48 -0.92
CA GLY A 153 -23.79 -5.73 -1.69
C GLY A 153 -23.15 -4.81 -2.73
N CYS A 154 -22.08 -4.10 -2.37
CA CYS A 154 -21.30 -3.28 -3.31
C CYS A 154 -20.67 -4.15 -4.40
N TRP A 155 -20.11 -5.31 -4.04
CA TRP A 155 -19.58 -6.26 -5.02
C TRP A 155 -20.66 -6.75 -5.99
N ALA A 156 -21.82 -7.18 -5.46
CA ALA A 156 -22.94 -7.65 -6.26
C ALA A 156 -23.46 -6.56 -7.22
N LEU A 157 -23.56 -5.32 -6.75
CA LEU A 157 -23.93 -4.16 -7.58
C LEU A 157 -22.93 -3.95 -8.72
N VAL A 158 -21.62 -3.96 -8.42
CA VAL A 158 -20.56 -3.86 -9.43
C VAL A 158 -20.65 -5.02 -10.42
N GLN A 159 -20.90 -6.23 -9.95
CA GLN A 159 -21.04 -7.42 -10.81
C GLN A 159 -22.22 -7.29 -11.77
N VAL A 160 -23.39 -6.84 -11.29
CA VAL A 160 -24.57 -6.59 -12.14
C VAL A 160 -24.26 -5.51 -13.17
N LEU A 161 -23.62 -4.40 -12.78
CA LEU A 161 -23.25 -3.33 -13.70
C LEU A 161 -22.26 -3.81 -14.78
N LEU A 162 -21.29 -4.64 -14.42
CA LEU A 162 -20.33 -5.22 -15.38
C LEU A 162 -21.04 -6.11 -16.40
N LEU A 163 -21.94 -6.99 -15.94
CA LEU A 163 -22.73 -7.86 -16.81
C LEU A 163 -23.66 -7.06 -17.73
N ALA A 164 -24.21 -5.93 -17.26
CA ALA A 164 -25.12 -5.09 -18.04
C ALA A 164 -24.42 -4.18 -19.06
N THR A 165 -23.17 -3.76 -18.79
CA THR A 165 -22.49 -2.73 -19.58
C THR A 165 -21.33 -3.25 -20.44
N ARG A 166 -20.77 -4.42 -20.14
CA ARG A 166 -19.59 -4.95 -20.85
C ARG A 166 -19.92 -6.20 -21.67
N PRO A 167 -19.53 -6.25 -22.96
CA PRO A 167 -19.68 -7.44 -23.80
C PRO A 167 -18.89 -8.66 -23.28
N SER A 168 -17.69 -8.43 -22.72
CA SER A 168 -16.81 -9.47 -22.17
C SER A 168 -16.46 -9.19 -20.70
N PRO A 169 -17.38 -9.46 -19.77
CA PRO A 169 -17.24 -9.05 -18.37
C PRO A 169 -16.31 -9.95 -17.55
N PHE A 170 -15.87 -11.11 -18.06
CA PHE A 170 -15.17 -12.14 -17.27
C PHE A 170 -13.91 -11.61 -16.56
N GLY A 171 -12.95 -11.05 -17.30
CA GLY A 171 -11.69 -10.56 -16.71
C GLY A 171 -11.92 -9.44 -15.70
N ALA A 172 -12.86 -8.52 -15.98
CA ALA A 172 -13.23 -7.47 -15.03
C ALA A 172 -13.89 -8.04 -13.77
N SER A 173 -14.78 -9.04 -13.93
CA SER A 173 -15.48 -9.69 -12.82
C SER A 173 -14.51 -10.39 -11.87
N VAL A 174 -13.51 -11.10 -12.42
CA VAL A 174 -12.43 -11.71 -11.64
C VAL A 174 -11.64 -10.65 -10.89
N ALA A 175 -11.23 -9.56 -11.56
CA ALA A 175 -10.47 -8.48 -10.94
C ALA A 175 -11.22 -7.83 -9.78
N TYR A 176 -12.49 -7.44 -9.98
CA TYR A 176 -13.30 -6.87 -8.90
C TYR A 176 -13.60 -7.90 -7.81
N GLY A 177 -13.83 -9.17 -8.15
CA GLY A 177 -13.96 -10.25 -7.16
C GLY A 177 -12.75 -10.35 -6.23
N LEU A 178 -11.54 -10.31 -6.77
CA LEU A 178 -10.29 -10.32 -5.98
C LEU A 178 -10.15 -9.06 -5.10
N ILE A 179 -10.52 -7.89 -5.61
CA ILE A 179 -10.50 -6.63 -4.83
C ILE A 179 -11.46 -6.74 -3.65
N PHE A 180 -12.72 -7.10 -3.88
CA PHE A 180 -13.72 -7.21 -2.81
C PHE A 180 -13.40 -8.33 -1.82
N ALA A 181 -12.85 -9.46 -2.29
CA ALA A 181 -12.36 -10.53 -1.43
C ALA A 181 -11.22 -10.04 -0.52
N THR A 182 -10.28 -9.25 -1.06
CA THR A 182 -9.20 -8.66 -0.27
C THR A 182 -9.76 -7.68 0.78
N VAL A 183 -10.69 -6.82 0.42
CA VAL A 183 -11.34 -5.88 1.36
C VAL A 183 -12.10 -6.64 2.46
N ALA A 184 -12.84 -7.69 2.11
CA ALA A 184 -13.53 -8.56 3.06
C ALA A 184 -12.55 -9.28 4.00
N LEU A 185 -11.41 -9.74 3.48
CA LEU A 185 -10.35 -10.35 4.27
C LEU A 185 -9.78 -9.34 5.27
N VAL A 186 -9.45 -8.12 4.86
CA VAL A 186 -8.95 -7.05 5.75
C VAL A 186 -9.97 -6.70 6.84
N ALA A 187 -11.25 -6.58 6.48
CA ALA A 187 -12.32 -6.36 7.44
C ALA A 187 -12.45 -7.54 8.44
N SER A 188 -12.22 -8.77 7.98
CA SER A 188 -12.23 -9.97 8.83
C SER A 188 -11.00 -10.05 9.73
N LEU A 189 -9.83 -9.61 9.27
CA LEU A 189 -8.62 -9.53 10.09
C LEU A 189 -8.77 -8.61 11.29
N GLU A 190 -9.59 -7.56 11.22
CA GLU A 190 -9.92 -6.72 12.39
C GLU A 190 -10.47 -7.56 13.56
N LYS A 191 -11.23 -8.62 13.30
CA LYS A 191 -11.73 -9.54 14.35
C LYS A 191 -10.63 -10.34 15.03
N LEU A 192 -9.62 -10.74 14.27
CA LEU A 192 -8.46 -11.41 14.82
C LEU A 192 -7.59 -10.43 15.62
N ILE A 193 -7.33 -9.25 15.04
CA ILE A 193 -6.47 -8.24 15.67
C ILE A 193 -7.11 -7.69 16.95
N GLU A 194 -8.42 -7.43 17.00
CA GLU A 194 -9.08 -6.94 18.22
C GLU A 194 -9.08 -7.99 19.36
N LYS A 195 -9.01 -9.28 19.02
CA LYS A 195 -8.87 -10.36 20.00
C LYS A 195 -7.44 -10.41 20.58
N LEU A 196 -6.43 -10.19 19.73
CA LEU A 196 -5.02 -10.20 20.14
C LEU A 196 -4.59 -8.90 20.84
N LEU A 197 -5.11 -7.76 20.39
CA LEU A 197 -4.81 -6.41 20.87
C LEU A 197 -6.12 -5.65 21.14
N PRO A 198 -6.78 -5.93 22.28
CA PRO A 198 -8.08 -5.35 22.60
C PRO A 198 -8.02 -3.85 22.91
N ASP A 199 -6.92 -3.37 23.49
CA ASP A 199 -6.74 -1.94 23.80
C ASP A 199 -6.39 -1.15 22.53
N GLY A 200 -7.22 -0.16 22.19
CA GLY A 200 -7.10 0.61 20.94
C GLY A 200 -5.82 1.44 20.86
N ALA A 201 -5.39 2.05 21.96
CA ALA A 201 -4.17 2.87 22.01
C ALA A 201 -2.91 2.01 21.83
N ARG A 202 -2.82 0.88 22.55
CA ARG A 202 -1.72 -0.09 22.44
C ARG A 202 -1.69 -0.71 21.04
N ARG A 203 -2.85 -1.07 20.49
CA ARG A 203 -2.99 -1.58 19.13
C ARG A 203 -2.44 -0.59 18.11
N HIS A 204 -2.83 0.68 18.18
CA HIS A 204 -2.33 1.73 17.28
C HIS A 204 -0.81 1.88 17.37
N ARG A 205 -0.25 1.89 18.59
CA ARG A 205 1.20 2.06 18.80
C ARG A 205 2.01 0.87 18.27
N ILE A 206 1.54 -0.34 18.50
CA ILE A 206 2.22 -1.57 18.03
C ILE A 206 2.16 -1.63 16.51
N LEU A 207 0.95 -1.59 15.95
CA LEU A 207 0.77 -1.70 14.50
C LEU A 207 1.40 -0.54 13.77
N GLY A 208 1.26 0.70 14.26
CA GLY A 208 1.93 1.87 13.69
C GLY A 208 3.45 1.73 13.65
N ARG A 209 4.08 1.21 14.72
CA ARG A 209 5.53 0.93 14.72
C ARG A 209 5.90 -0.16 13.72
N THR A 210 5.14 -1.24 13.65
CA THR A 210 5.37 -2.33 12.68
C THR A 210 5.23 -1.83 11.26
N THR A 211 4.19 -1.04 10.95
CA THR A 211 3.97 -0.40 9.67
C THR A 211 5.14 0.49 9.27
N MET A 212 5.69 1.27 10.21
CA MET A 212 6.87 2.10 9.93
C MET A 212 8.13 1.29 9.61
N ILE A 213 8.35 0.16 10.29
CA ILE A 213 9.46 -0.75 9.96
C ILE A 213 9.27 -1.33 8.57
N ILE A 214 8.07 -1.78 8.23
CA ILE A 214 7.74 -2.30 6.90
C ILE A 214 8.01 -1.23 5.84
N TYR A 215 7.55 0.02 6.01
CA TYR A 215 7.83 1.09 5.05
C TYR A 215 9.32 1.41 4.89
N ALA A 216 10.10 1.35 5.98
CA ALA A 216 11.55 1.51 5.88
C ALA A 216 12.18 0.38 5.05
N LEU A 217 11.76 -0.88 5.26
CA LEU A 217 12.23 -2.02 4.46
C LEU A 217 11.76 -1.96 3.00
N ILE A 218 10.54 -1.46 2.75
CA ILE A 218 10.04 -1.20 1.39
C ILE A 218 10.96 -0.20 0.69
N LEU A 219 11.37 0.88 1.36
CA LEU A 219 12.28 1.86 0.76
C LEU A 219 13.66 1.26 0.45
N VAL A 220 14.22 0.46 1.37
CA VAL A 220 15.51 -0.22 1.16
C VAL A 220 15.44 -1.17 -0.04
N THR A 221 14.42 -2.03 -0.07
CA THR A 221 14.24 -2.99 -1.18
C THR A 221 13.89 -2.29 -2.50
N SER A 222 13.10 -1.21 -2.48
CA SER A 222 12.82 -0.37 -3.66
C SER A 222 14.09 0.29 -4.20
N THR A 223 14.95 0.79 -3.31
CA THR A 223 16.24 1.37 -3.71
C THR A 223 17.12 0.30 -4.34
N ALA A 224 17.18 -0.90 -3.75
CA ALA A 224 17.95 -2.00 -4.29
C ALA A 224 17.44 -2.43 -5.69
N THR A 225 16.12 -2.60 -5.87
CA THR A 225 15.57 -2.93 -7.19
C THR A 225 15.81 -1.83 -8.22
N TYR A 226 15.61 -0.56 -7.84
CA TYR A 226 15.86 0.57 -8.72
C TYR A 226 17.32 0.68 -9.16
N LEU A 227 18.28 0.52 -8.24
CA LEU A 227 19.71 0.53 -8.56
C LEU A 227 20.10 -0.66 -9.45
N MET A 228 19.63 -1.86 -9.15
CA MET A 228 19.92 -3.05 -9.95
C MET A 228 19.39 -2.91 -11.38
N LEU A 229 18.17 -2.41 -11.55
CA LEU A 229 17.54 -2.29 -12.86
C LEU A 229 18.09 -1.13 -13.71
N TYR A 230 18.49 -0.01 -13.09
CA TYR A 230 18.73 1.22 -13.86
C TYR A 230 20.14 1.79 -13.77
N PHE A 231 20.99 1.27 -12.85
CA PHE A 231 22.39 1.68 -12.71
C PHE A 231 23.37 0.52 -12.89
N ILE A 232 23.15 -0.60 -12.19
CA ILE A 232 24.15 -1.68 -12.09
C ILE A 232 23.99 -2.68 -13.24
N TYR A 233 22.77 -3.14 -13.49
CA TYR A 233 22.46 -4.16 -14.50
C TYR A 233 21.35 -3.70 -15.44
N PRO A 234 21.49 -2.54 -16.10
CA PRO A 234 20.50 -2.09 -17.05
C PRO A 234 20.42 -3.03 -18.25
N VAL A 235 19.19 -3.29 -18.73
CA VAL A 235 19.00 -3.88 -20.05
C VAL A 235 19.57 -2.92 -21.09
N LYS A 236 20.56 -3.39 -21.84
CA LYS A 236 21.04 -2.68 -23.02
C LYS A 236 20.03 -2.90 -24.13
N HIS A 237 19.39 -1.82 -24.59
CA HIS A 237 18.62 -1.81 -25.82
C HIS A 237 19.55 -1.77 -27.04
#